data_AF-A0A3L6JH90-F1
#
_entry.id   AF-A0A3L6JH90-F1
#
_cell.length_a   1.000
_cell.length_b   1.000
_cell.length_c   1.000
_cell.angle_alpha   90.00
_cell.angle_beta   90.00
_cell.angle_gamma   90.00
#
_symmetry.space_group_name_H-M   'P 1'
#
loop_
_entity.id
_entity.type
_entity.pdbx_description
1 polymer ?
#
loop_
_entity_poly.entity_id
_entity_poly.type
_entity_poly.pdbx_seq_one_letter_code
_entity_poly.pdbx_strand_id
1 'polypeptide(L)'
;MHDVTFVMFLQSPLALLLLTAGLVLKKRSKKPTKAPYEKQIRSMITAIDKGKTVTAPATDSRLEIITDLFESKMKAVGLEPSQDSGYVPTGFTPLATFLHEHGASEDIVGAMLSGLKEANSESEVLDMIDAAAESKEIDLRGSTLAKAKELAMLEWKRSGHDTS
;
A
#
# COMPACT_ATOMS: atom_id res chain seq x y z
N MET A 1 -21.13 -67.22 -15.23
CA MET A 1 -20.37 -68.06 -14.27
C MET A 1 -19.10 -67.33 -13.82
N HIS A 2 -19.24 -66.20 -13.12
CA HIS A 2 -18.12 -65.49 -12.48
C HIS A 2 -18.70 -64.77 -11.27
N ASP A 3 -18.85 -65.44 -10.13
CA ASP A 3 -19.21 -64.72 -8.88
C ASP A 3 -18.80 -65.44 -7.59
N VAL A 4 -18.35 -66.70 -7.64
CA VAL A 4 -18.03 -67.45 -6.41
C VAL A 4 -16.56 -67.30 -5.99
N THR A 5 -15.66 -66.98 -6.92
CA THR A 5 -14.23 -66.80 -6.63
C THR A 5 -13.89 -65.51 -5.89
N PHE A 6 -14.76 -64.49 -5.95
CA PHE A 6 -14.51 -63.21 -5.29
C PHE A 6 -14.75 -63.28 -3.77
N VAL A 7 -15.72 -64.08 -3.33
CA VAL A 7 -16.08 -64.19 -1.91
C VAL A 7 -15.02 -64.97 -1.11
N MET A 8 -14.34 -65.95 -1.72
CA MET A 8 -13.30 -66.72 -1.03
C MET A 8 -11.98 -65.97 -0.83
N PHE A 9 -11.69 -64.94 -1.63
CA PHE A 9 -10.45 -64.16 -1.45
C PHE A 9 -10.49 -63.22 -0.24
N LEU A 10 -11.69 -62.88 0.25
CA LEU A 10 -11.87 -61.92 1.35
C LEU A 10 -11.67 -62.55 2.75
N GLN A 11 -11.68 -63.88 2.87
CA GLN A 11 -11.44 -64.58 4.15
C GLN A 11 -9.98 -64.95 4.40
N SER A 12 -9.07 -64.69 3.44
CA SER A 12 -7.65 -64.91 3.68
C SER A 12 -7.14 -63.88 4.70
N PRO A 13 -6.52 -64.32 5.81
CA PRO A 13 -5.94 -63.39 6.79
C PRO A 13 -4.87 -62.50 6.15
N LEU A 14 -4.23 -62.96 5.08
CA LEU A 14 -3.26 -62.18 4.30
C LEU A 14 -3.93 -61.03 3.54
N ALA A 15 -5.11 -61.26 2.96
CA ALA A 15 -5.89 -60.23 2.26
C ALA A 15 -6.41 -59.18 3.24
N LEU A 16 -6.84 -59.60 4.44
CA LEU A 16 -7.26 -58.70 5.51
C LEU A 16 -6.10 -57.84 6.04
N LEU A 17 -4.88 -58.43 6.14
CA LEU A 17 -3.67 -57.71 6.57
C LEU A 17 -3.21 -56.70 5.51
N LEU A 18 -3.32 -57.04 4.22
CA LEU A 18 -3.03 -56.10 3.13
C LEU A 18 -4.08 -54.97 3.05
N LEU A 19 -5.36 -55.26 3.27
CA LEU A 19 -6.42 -54.25 3.33
C LEU A 19 -6.25 -53.29 4.52
N THR A 20 -5.92 -53.83 5.70
CA THR A 20 -5.67 -53.02 6.90
C THR A 20 -4.38 -52.19 6.76
N ALA A 21 -3.30 -52.75 6.21
CA ALA A 21 -2.08 -52.00 5.91
C ALA A 21 -2.30 -50.89 4.87
N GLY A 22 -3.08 -51.17 3.81
CA GLY A 22 -3.46 -50.17 2.81
C GLY A 22 -4.32 -49.03 3.37
N LEU A 23 -5.25 -49.34 4.29
CA LEU A 23 -6.06 -48.35 5.00
C LEU A 23 -5.24 -47.51 5.98
N VAL A 24 -4.25 -48.10 6.66
CA VAL A 24 -3.35 -47.38 7.58
C VAL A 24 -2.40 -46.45 6.80
N LEU A 25 -1.92 -46.85 5.63
CA LEU A 25 -1.06 -46.00 4.79
C LEU A 25 -1.82 -44.82 4.17
N LYS A 26 -3.10 -44.97 3.82
CA LYS A 26 -3.94 -43.86 3.30
C LYS A 26 -4.33 -42.83 4.36
N LYS A 27 -4.24 -43.14 5.65
CA LYS A 27 -4.56 -42.22 6.76
C LYS A 27 -3.39 -41.31 7.20
N ARG A 28 -2.32 -41.20 6.42
CA ARG A 28 -1.42 -40.03 6.51
C ARG A 28 -2.10 -38.85 5.82
N SER A 29 -3.08 -38.28 6.53
CA SER A 29 -3.68 -37.00 6.19
C SER A 29 -2.56 -35.99 5.96
N LYS A 30 -2.54 -35.39 4.77
CA LYS A 30 -1.79 -34.18 4.52
C LYS A 30 -2.31 -33.17 5.52
N LYS A 31 -1.56 -32.92 6.60
CA LYS A 31 -1.88 -31.86 7.55
C LYS A 31 -2.06 -30.58 6.72
N PRO A 32 -3.12 -29.79 6.95
CA PRO A 32 -3.25 -28.52 6.27
C PRO A 32 -1.96 -27.74 6.49
N THR A 33 -1.32 -27.36 5.39
CA THR A 33 -0.14 -26.52 5.41
C THR A 33 -0.54 -25.25 6.14
N LYS A 34 -0.12 -25.12 7.40
CA LYS A 34 -0.44 -23.95 8.22
C LYS A 34 0.03 -22.70 7.49
N ALA A 35 -0.76 -21.64 7.57
CA ALA A 35 -0.42 -20.37 6.94
C ALA A 35 1.01 -19.95 7.35
N PRO A 36 1.83 -19.44 6.42
CA PRO A 36 3.26 -19.18 6.65
C PRO A 36 3.55 -18.34 7.91
N TYR A 37 2.66 -17.40 8.23
CA TYR A 37 2.73 -16.54 9.41
C TYR A 37 2.67 -17.31 10.75
N GLU A 38 1.82 -18.35 10.86
CA GLU A 38 1.72 -19.12 12.11
C GLU A 38 2.99 -19.91 12.41
N LYS A 39 3.69 -20.35 11.37
CA LYS A 39 4.96 -21.08 11.49
C LYS A 39 6.06 -20.16 11.99
N GLN A 40 6.06 -18.91 11.53
CA GLN A 40 7.02 -17.88 11.94
C GLN A 40 6.80 -17.45 13.39
N ILE A 41 5.55 -17.20 13.80
CA ILE A 41 5.22 -16.87 15.20
C ILE A 41 5.65 -18.00 16.13
N ARG A 42 5.36 -19.27 15.79
CA ARG A 42 5.78 -20.41 16.61
C ARG A 42 7.30 -20.57 16.70
N SER A 43 8.04 -20.30 15.63
CA SER A 43 9.50 -20.41 15.66
C SER A 43 10.11 -19.32 16.54
N MET A 44 9.55 -18.10 16.52
CA MET A 44 9.95 -17.01 17.40
C MET A 44 9.66 -17.34 18.86
N ILE A 45 8.44 -17.81 19.20
CA ILE A 45 8.10 -18.25 20.56
C ILE A 45 9.07 -19.33 21.04
N THR A 46 9.34 -20.33 20.21
CA THR A 46 10.29 -21.42 20.56
C THR A 46 11.73 -20.92 20.72
N ALA A 47 12.13 -19.88 20.00
CA ALA A 47 13.46 -19.27 20.13
C ALA A 47 13.58 -18.44 21.42
N ILE A 48 12.53 -17.72 21.80
CA ILE A 48 12.41 -17.01 23.08
C ILE A 48 12.49 -18.00 24.25
N ASP A 49 11.70 -19.08 24.21
CA ASP A 49 11.68 -20.11 25.26
C ASP A 49 13.04 -20.80 25.45
N LYS A 50 13.86 -20.84 24.40
CA LYS A 50 15.21 -21.42 24.41
C LYS A 50 16.31 -20.41 24.71
N GLY A 51 15.96 -19.17 25.06
CA GLY A 51 16.92 -18.09 25.36
C GLY A 51 17.79 -17.70 24.16
N LYS A 52 17.36 -17.98 22.93
CA LYS A 52 18.07 -17.60 21.71
C LYS A 52 17.68 -16.19 21.30
N THR A 53 18.64 -15.43 20.78
CA THR A 53 18.37 -14.13 20.15
C THR A 53 17.41 -14.31 18.98
N VAL A 54 16.24 -13.69 19.10
CA VAL A 54 15.23 -13.70 18.04
C VAL A 54 15.53 -12.54 17.11
N THR A 55 15.94 -12.86 15.88
CA THR A 55 16.00 -11.87 14.81
C THR A 55 14.57 -11.48 14.46
N ALA A 56 14.21 -10.23 14.75
CA ALA A 56 12.91 -9.69 14.34
C ALA A 56 12.78 -9.85 12.82
N PRO A 57 11.59 -10.24 12.31
CA PRO A 57 11.35 -10.20 10.87
C PRO A 57 11.61 -8.78 10.37
N ALA A 58 12.14 -8.66 9.16
CA ALA A 58 12.18 -7.36 8.47
C ALA A 58 10.75 -6.84 8.43
N THR A 59 10.48 -5.82 9.22
CA THR A 59 9.20 -5.12 9.20
C THR A 59 9.32 -4.06 8.14
N ASP A 60 8.50 -4.19 7.10
CA ASP A 60 8.38 -3.18 6.06
C ASP A 60 8.06 -1.83 6.72
N SER A 61 8.68 -0.77 6.22
CA SER A 61 8.42 0.56 6.76
C SER A 61 6.94 0.90 6.56
N ARG A 62 6.35 1.76 7.41
CA ARG A 62 4.95 2.20 7.22
C ARG A 62 4.72 2.72 5.81
N LEU A 63 5.73 3.38 5.25
CA LEU A 63 5.68 3.98 3.94
C LEU A 63 5.68 2.92 2.83
N GLU A 64 6.46 1.85 2.99
CA GLU A 64 6.48 0.68 2.09
C GLU A 64 5.13 -0.06 2.08
N ILE A 65 4.52 -0.24 3.26
CA ILE A 65 3.16 -0.81 3.37
C ILE A 65 2.14 0.07 2.64
N ILE A 66 2.26 1.40 2.76
CA ILE A 66 1.37 2.35 2.08
C ILE A 66 1.60 2.32 0.57
N THR A 67 2.85 2.20 0.11
CA THR A 67 3.20 2.01 -1.32
C THR A 67 2.58 0.77 -1.90
N ASP A 68 2.75 -0.38 -1.25
CA ASP A 68 2.18 -1.64 -1.72
C ASP A 68 0.66 -1.56 -1.81
N LEU A 69 0.02 -0.93 -0.82
CA LEU A 69 -1.43 -0.76 -0.81
C LEU A 69 -1.91 0.18 -1.93
N PHE A 70 -1.20 1.27 -2.17
CA PHE A 70 -1.52 2.22 -3.24
C PHE A 70 -1.37 1.57 -4.61
N GLU A 71 -0.24 0.92 -4.88
CA GLU A 71 0.01 0.21 -6.13
C GLU A 71 -1.02 -0.90 -6.38
N SER A 72 -1.36 -1.66 -5.34
CA SER A 72 -2.37 -2.72 -5.42
C SER A 72 -3.73 -2.15 -5.86
N LYS A 73 -4.15 -1.01 -5.29
CA LYS A 73 -5.40 -0.34 -5.66
C LYS A 73 -5.37 0.23 -7.06
N MET A 74 -4.27 0.87 -7.47
CA MET A 74 -4.08 1.41 -8.82
C MET A 74 -4.18 0.31 -9.88
N LYS A 75 -3.47 -0.81 -9.68
CA LYS A 75 -3.54 -1.99 -10.55
C LYS A 75 -4.96 -2.57 -10.61
N ALA A 76 -5.68 -2.60 -9.49
CA ALA A 76 -7.05 -3.11 -9.44
C ALA A 76 -8.04 -2.28 -10.29
N VAL A 77 -7.78 -0.98 -10.48
CA VAL A 77 -8.58 -0.09 -11.34
C VAL A 77 -7.99 0.08 -12.75
N GLY A 78 -6.94 -0.68 -13.09
CA GLY A 78 -6.30 -0.66 -14.41
C GLY A 78 -5.41 0.56 -14.68
N LEU A 79 -4.98 1.26 -13.62
CA LEU A 79 -4.06 2.40 -13.73
C LEU A 79 -2.63 1.97 -13.41
N GLU A 80 -1.67 2.55 -14.13
CA GLU A 80 -0.25 2.30 -13.92
C GLU A 80 0.33 3.36 -12.97
N PRO A 81 0.89 2.97 -11.80
CA PRO A 81 1.48 3.93 -10.88
C PRO A 81 2.72 4.60 -11.51
N SER A 82 2.80 5.93 -11.41
CA SER A 82 3.94 6.69 -11.93
C SER A 82 5.24 6.26 -11.25
N GLN A 83 6.28 6.03 -12.05
CA GLN A 83 7.62 5.64 -11.61
C GLN A 83 8.50 6.84 -11.23
N ASP A 84 8.02 8.08 -11.45
CA ASP A 84 8.83 9.30 -11.28
C ASP A 84 9.12 9.64 -9.81
N SER A 85 8.38 9.03 -8.87
CA SER A 85 8.69 9.08 -7.45
C SER A 85 8.57 7.68 -6.87
N GLY A 86 9.69 7.06 -6.46
CA GLY A 86 9.75 5.69 -5.92
C GLY A 86 9.05 5.45 -4.57
N TYR A 87 8.10 6.32 -4.22
CA TYR A 87 7.30 6.28 -3.00
C TYR A 87 5.93 6.90 -3.28
N VAL A 88 4.88 6.42 -2.62
CA VAL A 88 3.54 7.06 -2.65
C VAL A 88 3.71 8.56 -2.48
N PRO A 89 3.04 9.38 -3.28
CA PRO A 89 3.05 10.82 -3.07
C PRO A 89 2.60 11.07 -1.63
N THR A 90 3.54 11.42 -0.75
CA THR A 90 3.19 12.08 0.51
C THR A 90 2.37 13.27 0.08
N GLY A 91 1.10 13.34 0.51
CA GLY A 91 -0.01 14.03 -0.17
C GLY A 91 0.08 15.54 -0.36
N PHE A 92 1.27 16.12 -0.25
CA PHE A 92 1.55 17.53 -0.45
C PHE A 92 2.17 17.74 -1.82
N THR A 93 1.50 18.57 -2.63
CA THR A 93 2.05 19.09 -3.87
C THR A 93 3.26 20.00 -3.56
N PRO A 94 4.16 20.27 -4.50
CA PRO A 94 5.29 21.17 -4.26
C PRO A 94 4.89 22.54 -3.71
N LEU A 95 3.74 23.08 -4.17
CA LEU A 95 3.16 24.30 -3.62
C LEU A 95 2.70 24.11 -2.16
N ALA A 96 2.03 23.00 -1.86
CA ALA A 96 1.53 22.72 -0.51
C ALA A 96 2.66 22.64 0.51
N THR A 97 3.74 21.92 0.18
CA THR A 97 4.95 21.84 1.00
C THR A 97 5.55 23.22 1.18
N PHE A 98 5.66 24.00 0.10
CA PHE A 98 6.22 25.35 0.16
C PHE A 98 5.41 26.29 1.08
N LEU A 99 4.08 26.26 0.98
CA LEU A 99 3.21 27.07 1.83
C LEU A 99 3.30 26.66 3.31
N HIS A 100 3.34 25.36 3.58
CA HIS A 100 3.48 24.84 4.93
C HIS A 100 4.82 25.23 5.57
N GLU A 101 5.92 25.23 4.80
CA GLU A 101 7.23 25.71 5.25
C GLU A 101 7.24 27.21 5.60
N HIS A 102 6.32 27.99 5.02
CA HIS A 102 6.16 29.42 5.25
C HIS A 102 5.01 29.77 6.21
N GLY A 103 4.58 28.80 7.01
CA GLY A 103 3.66 29.00 8.13
C GLY A 103 2.18 28.91 7.79
N ALA A 104 1.81 28.55 6.55
CA ALA A 104 0.42 28.29 6.22
C ALA A 104 -0.10 27.05 6.98
N SER A 105 -1.29 27.17 7.59
CA SER A 105 -1.96 26.03 8.20
C SER A 105 -2.50 25.07 7.13
N GLU A 106 -2.71 23.81 7.50
CA GLU A 106 -3.30 22.79 6.62
C GLU A 106 -4.63 23.24 6.00
N ASP A 107 -5.45 23.98 6.76
CA ASP A 107 -6.73 24.51 6.27
C ASP A 107 -6.53 25.55 5.17
N ILE A 108 -5.56 26.45 5.33
CA ILE A 108 -5.21 27.48 4.34
C ILE A 108 -4.63 26.83 3.09
N VAL A 109 -3.72 25.87 3.27
CA VAL A 109 -3.13 25.11 2.16
C VAL A 109 -4.21 24.35 1.39
N GLY A 110 -5.13 23.69 2.10
CA GLY A 110 -6.27 22.99 1.50
C GLY A 110 -7.19 23.93 0.72
N ALA A 111 -7.55 25.08 1.30
CA ALA A 111 -8.38 26.09 0.64
C ALA A 111 -7.71 26.65 -0.63
N MET A 112 -6.42 26.95 -0.56
CA MET A 112 -5.62 27.41 -1.71
C MET A 112 -5.58 26.37 -2.83
N LEU A 113 -5.28 25.11 -2.50
CA LEU A 113 -5.26 24.04 -3.51
C LEU A 113 -6.63 23.79 -4.15
N SER A 114 -7.72 23.94 -3.38
CA SER A 114 -9.07 23.83 -3.91
C SER A 114 -9.38 25.00 -4.86
N GLY A 115 -9.11 26.23 -4.43
CA GLY A 115 -9.31 27.42 -5.26
C GLY A 115 -8.50 27.40 -6.54
N LEU A 116 -7.25 26.91 -6.48
CA LEU A 116 -6.40 26.71 -7.65
C LEU A 116 -7.03 25.77 -8.67
N LYS A 117 -7.61 24.65 -8.23
CA LYS A 117 -8.28 23.71 -9.13
C LYS A 117 -9.52 24.30 -9.80
N GLU A 118 -10.18 25.24 -9.13
CA GLU A 118 -11.40 25.90 -9.60
C GLU A 118 -11.13 27.16 -10.44
N ALA A 119 -9.90 27.68 -10.41
CA ALA A 119 -9.50 28.86 -11.17
C ALA A 119 -9.57 28.61 -12.68
N ASN A 120 -10.19 29.53 -13.41
CA ASN A 120 -10.42 29.43 -14.85
C ASN A 120 -9.37 30.21 -15.67
N SER A 121 -8.50 30.98 -15.01
CA SER A 121 -7.50 31.80 -15.67
C SER A 121 -6.21 31.89 -14.88
N GLU A 122 -5.10 32.12 -15.59
CA GLU A 122 -3.80 32.39 -14.95
C GLU A 122 -3.86 33.60 -14.02
N SER A 123 -4.65 34.64 -14.37
CA SER A 123 -4.83 35.82 -13.52
C SER A 123 -5.46 35.46 -12.18
N GLU A 124 -6.53 34.66 -12.18
CA GLU A 124 -7.19 34.23 -10.94
C GLU A 124 -6.24 33.47 -10.01
N VAL A 125 -5.37 32.64 -10.56
CA VAL A 125 -4.34 31.92 -9.78
C VAL A 125 -3.38 32.92 -9.12
N LEU A 126 -2.87 33.89 -9.87
CA LEU A 126 -1.92 34.87 -9.36
C LEU A 126 -2.58 35.79 -8.31
N ASP A 127 -3.80 36.24 -8.57
CA ASP A 127 -4.58 37.09 -7.66
C ASP A 127 -4.86 36.38 -6.34
N MET A 128 -5.10 35.06 -6.38
CA MET A 128 -5.32 34.27 -5.18
C MET A 128 -4.04 34.14 -4.32
N ILE A 129 -2.88 33.98 -4.96
CA ILE A 129 -1.59 33.98 -4.25
C ILE A 129 -1.27 35.36 -3.66
N ASP A 130 -1.59 36.44 -4.39
CA ASP A 130 -1.42 37.80 -3.89
C ASP A 130 -2.33 38.09 -2.69
N ALA A 131 -3.59 37.67 -2.74
CA ALA A 131 -4.51 37.78 -1.63
C ALA A 131 -4.03 37.00 -0.39
N ALA A 132 -3.45 35.81 -0.60
CA ALA A 132 -2.86 35.02 0.48
C ALA A 132 -1.62 35.71 1.09
N ALA A 133 -0.82 36.41 0.28
CA ALA A 133 0.35 37.15 0.72
C ALA A 133 0.02 38.42 1.51
N GLU A 134 -1.16 39.00 1.31
CA GLU A 134 -1.67 40.10 2.13
C GLU A 134 -2.15 39.64 3.52
N SER A 135 -2.39 38.34 3.69
CA SER A 135 -2.75 37.78 4.99
C SER A 135 -1.57 37.87 5.98
N LYS A 136 -1.87 38.05 7.27
CA LYS A 136 -0.84 38.03 8.33
C LYS A 136 -0.41 36.61 8.70
N GLU A 137 -1.09 35.60 8.17
CA GLU A 137 -0.94 34.20 8.58
C GLU A 137 0.15 33.47 7.78
N ILE A 138 0.52 33.97 6.60
CA ILE A 138 1.55 33.38 5.74
C ILE A 138 2.62 34.41 5.41
N ASP A 139 3.90 34.07 5.58
CA ASP A 139 5.00 34.98 5.24
C ASP A 139 5.42 34.82 3.77
N LEU A 140 4.63 35.40 2.86
CA LEU A 140 4.92 35.43 1.43
C LEU A 140 5.34 36.84 1.01
N ARG A 141 6.64 37.16 1.10
CA ARG A 141 7.18 38.47 0.70
C ARG A 141 8.37 38.34 -0.25
N GLY A 142 8.51 39.32 -1.14
CA GLY A 142 9.66 39.43 -2.06
C GLY A 142 9.87 38.17 -2.91
N SER A 143 11.04 37.55 -2.78
CA SER A 143 11.40 36.33 -3.53
C SER A 143 10.50 35.13 -3.21
N THR A 144 9.96 35.05 -1.99
CA THR A 144 9.08 33.97 -1.57
C THR A 144 7.74 34.03 -2.30
N LEU A 145 7.19 35.24 -2.48
CA LEU A 145 5.97 35.45 -3.24
C LEU A 145 6.14 35.06 -4.71
N ALA A 146 7.26 35.45 -5.33
CA ALA A 146 7.56 35.08 -6.72
C ALA A 146 7.61 33.55 -6.90
N LYS A 147 8.26 32.85 -5.96
CA LYS A 147 8.33 31.39 -5.96
C LYS A 147 6.96 30.72 -5.70
N ALA A 148 6.15 31.27 -4.80
CA ALA A 148 4.78 30.80 -4.58
C ALA A 148 3.94 30.89 -5.86
N LYS A 149 4.03 32.01 -6.58
CA LYS A 149 3.34 32.20 -7.86
C LYS A 149 3.80 31.21 -8.92
N GLU A 150 5.10 30.99 -9.05
CA GLU A 150 5.65 30.00 -9.99
C GLU A 150 5.13 28.58 -9.69
N LEU A 151 5.18 28.16 -8.42
CA LEU A 151 4.69 26.85 -8.00
C LEU A 151 3.19 26.70 -8.19
N ALA A 152 2.42 27.76 -7.93
CA ALA A 152 0.98 27.79 -8.13
C ALA A 152 0.61 27.63 -9.61
N MET A 153 1.31 28.34 -10.49
CA MET A 153 1.13 28.23 -11.93
C MET A 153 1.49 26.84 -12.46
N LEU A 154 2.59 26.25 -11.99
CA LEU A 154 2.98 24.90 -12.37
C LEU A 154 1.95 23.85 -11.94
N GLU A 155 1.42 24.00 -10.73
CA GLU A 155 0.42 23.08 -10.21
C GLU A 155 -0.93 23.23 -10.93
N TRP A 156 -1.33 24.47 -11.23
CA TRP A 156 -2.53 24.76 -12.01
C TRP A 156 -2.47 24.14 -13.41
N LYS A 157 -1.35 24.31 -14.13
CA LYS A 157 -1.14 23.69 -15.45
C LYS A 157 -1.17 22.17 -15.37
N ARG A 158 -0.49 21.59 -14.37
CA ARG A 158 -0.49 20.14 -14.12
C ARG A 158 -1.90 19.59 -13.85
N SER A 159 -2.79 20.40 -13.28
CA SER A 159 -4.17 19.98 -12.98
C SER A 159 -5.10 19.90 -14.20
N GLY A 160 -4.60 20.17 -15.41
CA GLY A 160 -5.34 19.98 -16.66
C GLY A 160 -5.91 21.27 -17.26
N HIS A 161 -5.52 22.43 -16.70
CA HIS A 161 -5.90 23.75 -17.21
C HIS A 161 -4.92 24.30 -18.27
N ASP A 162 -4.20 23.42 -18.96
CA ASP A 162 -3.38 23.81 -20.11
C ASP A 162 -4.28 24.40 -21.20
N THR A 163 -4.34 25.73 -21.26
CA THR A 163 -4.92 26.47 -22.39
C THR A 163 -4.02 26.23 -23.60
N SER A 164 -4.42 25.27 -24.43
CA SER A 164 -3.92 25.14 -25.80
C SER A 164 -4.29 26.38 -26.62
#